data_AF-A0A2V8QY71-F1
#
_entry.id   AF-A0A2V8QY71-F1
#
_cell.length_a   1.000
_cell.length_b   1.000
_cell.length_c   1.000
_cell.angle_alpha   90.00
_cell.angle_beta   90.00
_cell.angle_gamma   90.00
#
_symmetry.space_group_name_H-M   'P 1'
#
loop_
_entity.id
_entity.type
_entity.pdbx_description
1 polymer ?
#
loop_
_entity_poly.entity_id
_entity_poly.type
_entity_poly.pdbx_seq_one_letter_code
_entity_poly.pdbx_strand_id
1 'polypeptide(L)' 'MRLSVFGLGYVGCVSAACFAREGHEVLGVDVNQTKVDIINGGKSPIVEAGVGELIGEM' A
#
# COMPACT_ATOMS: atom_id res chain seq x y z
N MET A 1 -2.69 -2.61 15.16
CA MET A 1 -3.08 -1.20 15.47
C MET A 1 -3.82 -0.63 14.26
N ARG A 2 -4.47 0.54 14.38
CA ARG A 2 -5.06 1.27 13.24
C ARG A 2 -4.10 2.36 12.79
N LEU A 3 -3.64 2.30 11.54
CA LEU A 3 -2.62 3.19 10.99
C LEU A 3 -3.16 3.86 9.72
N SER A 4 -2.92 5.16 9.57
CA SER A 4 -3.22 5.89 8.33
C SER A 4 -1.93 6.32 7.66
N VAL A 5 -1.76 5.99 6.38
CA VAL A 5 -0.59 6.36 5.58
C VAL A 5 -1.00 7.36 4.51
N PHE A 6 -0.55 8.61 4.65
CA PHE A 6 -0.81 9.68 3.70
C PHE A 6 0.32 9.77 2.68
N GLY A 7 -0.02 9.53 1.42
CA GLY A 7 0.89 9.37 0.28
C GLY A 7 1.17 7.89 0.02
N LEU A 8 0.80 7.42 -1.17
CA LEU A 8 1.02 6.05 -1.66
C LEU A 8 2.05 6.03 -2.80
N GLY A 9 3.09 6.86 -2.67
CA GLY A 9 4.32 6.73 -3.44
C GLY A 9 5.22 5.60 -2.91
N TYR A 10 6.50 5.62 -3.27
CA TYR A 10 7.45 4.56 -2.88
C TYR A 10 7.44 4.26 -1.37
N VAL A 11 7.74 5.25 -0.55
CA VAL A 11 7.85 5.07 0.91
C VAL A 11 6.52 4.65 1.53
N GLY A 12 5.44 5.35 1.19
CA GLY A 12 4.14 5.09 1.81
C GLY A 12 3.54 3.75 1.40
N CYS A 13 3.63 3.38 0.13
CA CYS A 13 3.14 2.09 -0.35
C CYS A 13 3.90 0.92 0.31
N VAL A 14 5.23 0.99 0.37
CA VAL A 14 6.05 -0.05 1.03
C VAL A 14 5.75 -0.12 2.52
N SER A 15 5.63 1.03 3.19
CA SER A 15 5.36 1.07 4.63
C SER A 15 3.97 0.51 4.95
N ALA A 16 2.95 0.96 4.21
CA ALA A 16 1.58 0.44 4.31
C ALA A 16 1.57 -1.08 4.12
N ALA A 17 2.35 -1.57 3.15
CA ALA A 17 2.44 -2.99 2.88
C ALA A 17 3.01 -3.81 4.02
N CYS A 18 4.16 -3.38 4.54
CA CYS A 18 4.79 -4.03 5.68
C CYS A 18 3.86 -4.00 6.89
N PHE A 19 3.22 -2.87 7.20
CA PHE A 19 2.31 -2.78 8.35
C PHE A 19 1.09 -3.70 8.22
N ALA A 20 0.50 -3.79 7.02
CA ALA A 20 -0.61 -4.70 6.77
C ALA A 20 -0.19 -6.17 7.00
N ARG A 21 0.97 -6.57 6.48
CA ARG A 21 1.54 -7.92 6.69
C ARG A 21 1.79 -8.25 8.17
N GLU A 22 2.24 -7.28 8.96
CA GLU A 22 2.43 -7.44 10.41
C GLU A 22 1.10 -7.43 11.21
N GLY A 23 -0.06 -7.47 10.53
CA GLY A 23 -1.38 -7.59 11.15
C GLY A 23 -1.96 -6.28 11.66
N HIS A 24 -1.53 -5.14 11.11
CA HIS A 24 -2.15 -3.84 11.40
C HIS A 24 -3.29 -3.55 10.41
N GLU A 25 -4.33 -2.86 10.88
CA GLU A 25 -5.37 -2.30 10.03
C GLU A 25 -4.83 -1.00 9.43
N VAL A 26 -4.61 -0.97 8.12
CA VAL A 26 -3.96 0.14 7.42
C VAL A 26 -4.94 0.82 6.46
N LEU A 27 -5.10 2.14 6.61
CA LEU A 27 -5.81 2.99 5.66
C LEU A 27 -4.80 3.81 4.84
N GLY A 28 -4.67 3.47 3.56
CA GLY A 28 -3.90 4.27 2.60
C GLY A 28 -4.70 5.46 2.09
N VAL A 29 -4.07 6.64 2.01
CA VAL A 29 -4.67 7.87 1.48
C VAL A 29 -3.71 8.49 0.47
N ASP A 30 -4.14 8.73 -0.77
CA ASP A 30 -3.36 9.50 -1.76
C ASP A 30 -4.32 10.42 -2.53
N VAL A 31 -3.81 11.56 -2.98
CA VAL A 31 -4.57 12.51 -3.82
C VAL A 31 -4.77 11.99 -5.24
N ASN A 32 -3.94 11.05 -5.68
CA ASN A 32 -4.02 10.45 -6.99
C ASN A 32 -4.88 9.18 -6.94
N GLN A 33 -6.11 9.30 -7.45
CA GLN A 33 -7.09 8.19 -7.52
C GLN A 33 -6.53 6.96 -8.25
N THR A 34 -5.70 7.14 -9.28
CA THR A 34 -5.12 6.02 -10.04
C THR A 34 -4.28 5.11 -9.13
N LYS A 35 -3.51 5.68 -8.19
CA LYS A 35 -2.71 4.88 -7.25
C LYS A 35 -3.58 4.14 -6.25
N VAL A 36 -4.64 4.80 -5.78
CA VAL A 36 -5.63 4.21 -4.87
C VAL A 36 -6.29 3.01 -5.54
N ASP A 37 -6.74 3.16 -6.79
CA ASP A 37 -7.39 2.09 -7.55
C ASP A 37 -6.43 0.92 -7.83
N ILE A 38 -5.16 1.20 -8.14
CA ILE A 38 -4.13 0.17 -8.32
C ILE A 38 -3.94 -0.66 -7.05
N ILE A 39 -3.79 -0.02 -5.89
CA ILE A 39 -3.60 -0.71 -4.59
C ILE A 39 -4.85 -1.50 -4.22
N ASN A 40 -6.03 -0.91 -4.35
CA ASN A 40 -7.31 -1.59 -4.08
C ASN A 40 -7.56 -2.76 -5.05
N GLY A 41 -6.90 -2.77 -6.21
CA GLY A 41 -6.87 -3.88 -7.16
C GLY A 41 -5.80 -4.94 -6.86
N GLY A 42 -5.14 -4.90 -5.70
CA GLY A 42 -4.11 -5.85 -5.29
C GLY A 42 -2.80 -5.70 -6.08
N LYS A 43 -2.51 -4.50 -6.60
CA LYS A 43 -1.33 -4.23 -7.43
C LYS A 43 -0.49 -3.09 -6.86
N SER A 44 0.80 -3.09 -7.16
CA SER A 44 1.69 -2.00 -6.75
C SER A 44 1.64 -0.82 -7.73
N PRO A 45 1.53 0.43 -7.25
CA PRO A 45 1.68 1.63 -8.07
C PRO A 45 3.15 2.02 -8.30
N ILE A 46 4.10 1.25 -7.77
CA ILE A 46 5.55 1.44 -7.91
C ILE A 46 6.23 0.19 -8.45
N VAL A 47 7.45 0.33 -8.95
CA VAL A 47 8.30 -0.79 -9.33
C VAL A 47 9.30 -1.02 -8.19
N GLU A 48 9.03 -2.02 -7.36
CA GLU A 48 9.91 -2.45 -6.28
C GLU A 48 9.78 -3.97 -6.09
N ALA A 49 10.91 -4.65 -5.90
CA ALA A 49 10.93 -6.11 -5.82
C ALA A 49 10.11 -6.61 -4.62
N GLY A 50 9.21 -7.58 -4.86
CA GLY A 50 8.36 -8.20 -3.82
C GLY A 50 7.18 -7.35 -3.33
N VAL A 51 7.14 -6.04 -3.59
CA VAL A 51 6.02 -5.18 -3.13
C VAL A 51 4.70 -5.52 -3.84
N GLY A 52 4.75 -5.89 -5.11
CA GLY A 52 3.55 -6.32 -5.85
C GLY A 52 2.91 -7.56 -5.23
N GLU A 53 3.71 -8.54 -4.81
CA GLU A 53 3.25 -9.75 -4.15
C GLU A 53 2.67 -9.42 -2.77
N LEU A 54 3.39 -8.61 -1.98
CA LEU A 54 2.91 -8.13 -0.69
C LEU A 54 1.53 -7.46 -0.77
N ILE A 55 1.28 -6.65 -1.82
CA ILE A 55 -0.03 -5.98 -2.04
C ILE A 55 -1.11 -6.93 -2.51
N GLY A 56 -0.76 -7.97 -3.26
CA GLY A 56 -1.71 -9.02 -3.63
C GLY A 56 -2.21 -9.85 -2.44
N GLU A 57 -1.50 -9.82 -1.31
CA GLU A 57 -1.81 -10.59 -0.09
C GLU A 57 -2.55 -9.80 1.00
N MET A 58 -2.80 -8.49 0.79
CA MET A 58 -3.45 -7.60 1.77
C MET A 58 -4.97 -7.75 1.84
#